data_AF-A0A1S2ZF85-F1
#
_entry.id   AF-A0A1S2ZF85-F1
#
_cell.length_a   1.000
_cell.length_b   1.000
_cell.length_c   1.000
_cell.angle_alpha   90.00
_cell.angle_beta   90.00
_cell.angle_gamma   90.00
#
_symmetry.space_group_name_H-M   'P 1'
#
loop_
_entity.id
_entity.type
_entity.pdbx_description
1 polymer ?
#
loop_
_entity_poly.entity_id
_entity_poly.type
_entity_poly.pdbx_seq_one_letter_code
_entity_poly.pdbx_strand_id
1 'polypeptide(L)'
;TTMPCAAIAGFCCHLVVTMRPVPQDKLSRLVQACASGGGERGLPVHIGAPELLGIRDLAKPDFGAPLACPPGAVPVFWPSWLTCLDAVSSCKTSLAFTSTPGCSVLTDLKDTEATASHHPTPGTEVQLISEAPLHYSIASASATQKIRKLEAVIATDPGSRGIRHLLQADELLRASLALSHARSVLLTTGFPTHFRHEPPEETDGPPGTLALASFLQALGKAASLVVDRRALGLFQKLVEEAVEQGVLKTRIPILTYTGVSPGAAREFLCEAGDPKLPRFDHLVAIERTGRAADGNHYNARKVNIKQLADPIDDLFLEAQRIPGISSTGVGDGGNELGMGKVKEAVRKHIWNGDVIACDVAADFAVIAGVSNWGGYALACALHILNSCEVHRRYLRKAAGRSGAAIDQGWSQALPSVIKEENMLAILVRHEVRSGVTGNVGMEVDGLPFHGTHAQMVQKLVDITLDAHRELGPEERVPEPPRPPGMLTNKLRP
;
A
#
# COMPACT_ATOMS: atom_id res chain seq x y z
N THR A 1 7.06 -24.49 3.76
CA THR A 1 7.31 -23.09 3.32
C THR A 1 8.39 -22.48 4.20
N THR A 2 8.88 -21.28 3.90
CA THR A 2 9.77 -20.52 4.82
C THR A 2 9.00 -19.69 5.85
N MET A 3 7.66 -19.81 5.90
CA MET A 3 6.81 -19.03 6.81
C MET A 3 6.71 -19.73 8.17
N PRO A 4 7.25 -19.15 9.26
CA PRO A 4 7.14 -19.76 10.58
C PRO A 4 5.71 -19.63 11.13
N CYS A 5 5.23 -20.68 11.78
CA CYS A 5 4.05 -20.61 12.64
C CYS A 5 4.39 -19.94 13.97
N ALA A 6 3.37 -19.40 14.65
CA ALA A 6 3.57 -18.88 16.01
C ALA A 6 3.95 -20.01 16.97
N ALA A 7 5.05 -19.83 17.69
CA ALA A 7 5.51 -20.81 18.68
C ALA A 7 4.59 -20.79 19.91
N ILE A 8 4.11 -21.97 20.31
CA ILE A 8 3.27 -22.15 21.49
C ILE A 8 3.75 -23.39 22.22
N ALA A 9 4.04 -23.30 23.51
CA ALA A 9 4.31 -24.45 24.39
C ALA A 9 5.30 -25.50 23.81
N GLY A 10 6.39 -25.05 23.18
CA GLY A 10 7.42 -25.93 22.60
C GLY A 10 7.14 -26.44 21.19
N PHE A 11 5.98 -26.14 20.60
CA PHE A 11 5.71 -26.39 19.18
C PHE A 11 6.30 -25.26 18.34
N CYS A 12 7.20 -25.60 17.41
CA CYS A 12 7.79 -24.68 16.44
C CYS A 12 7.88 -25.34 15.06
N CYS A 13 7.11 -24.83 14.10
CA CYS A 13 7.07 -25.38 12.75
C CYS A 13 6.94 -24.27 11.71
N HIS A 14 7.10 -24.67 10.46
CA HIS A 14 6.75 -23.83 9.32
C HIS A 14 5.37 -24.22 8.80
N LEU A 15 4.69 -23.24 8.20
CA LEU A 15 3.40 -23.48 7.56
C LEU A 15 3.58 -24.48 6.40
N VAL A 16 2.80 -25.55 6.42
CA VAL A 16 2.62 -26.44 5.26
C VAL A 16 1.41 -25.96 4.48
N VAL A 17 1.53 -25.94 3.16
CA VAL A 17 0.46 -25.46 2.27
C VAL A 17 0.04 -26.52 1.27
N THR A 18 -1.24 -26.49 0.90
CA THR A 18 -1.78 -27.24 -0.24
C THR A 18 -1.89 -26.29 -1.42
N MET A 19 -1.40 -26.72 -2.58
CA MET A 19 -1.42 -25.94 -3.82
C MET A 19 -2.44 -26.49 -4.81
N ARG A 20 -3.18 -25.60 -5.50
CA ARG A 20 -3.96 -25.94 -6.68
C ARG A 20 -3.70 -24.94 -7.81
N PRO A 21 -3.50 -25.38 -9.06
CA PRO A 21 -3.44 -24.50 -10.23
C PRO A 21 -4.86 -24.04 -10.57
N VAL A 22 -5.01 -22.74 -10.79
CA VAL A 22 -6.31 -22.11 -11.05
C VAL A 22 -6.19 -21.23 -12.29
N PRO A 23 -7.06 -21.38 -13.30
CA PRO A 23 -7.08 -20.45 -14.44
C PRO A 23 -7.19 -19.00 -13.98
N GLN A 24 -6.38 -18.10 -14.56
CA GLN A 24 -6.29 -16.71 -14.12
C GLN A 24 -7.65 -15.99 -14.09
N ASP A 25 -8.50 -16.25 -15.09
CA ASP A 25 -9.86 -15.70 -15.23
C ASP A 25 -10.84 -16.20 -14.14
N LYS A 26 -10.48 -17.25 -13.41
CA LYS A 26 -11.32 -17.84 -12.34
C LYS A 26 -10.89 -17.45 -10.94
N LEU A 27 -9.78 -16.72 -10.77
CA LEU A 27 -9.25 -16.35 -9.44
C LEU A 27 -10.27 -15.58 -8.61
N SER A 28 -10.90 -14.55 -9.18
CA SER A 28 -11.89 -13.74 -8.46
C SER A 28 -13.09 -14.58 -7.99
N ARG A 29 -13.61 -15.45 -8.86
CA ARG A 29 -14.74 -16.33 -8.53
C ARG A 29 -14.36 -17.37 -7.47
N LEU A 30 -13.15 -17.92 -7.55
CA LEU A 30 -12.64 -18.86 -6.56
C LEU A 30 -12.56 -18.22 -5.18
N VAL A 31 -11.94 -17.04 -5.08
CA VAL A 31 -11.75 -16.35 -3.80
C VAL A 31 -13.09 -15.95 -3.18
N GLN A 32 -14.05 -15.51 -4.00
CA GLN A 32 -15.43 -15.27 -3.55
C GLN A 32 -16.09 -16.53 -3.01
N ALA A 33 -15.97 -17.67 -3.71
CA ALA A 33 -16.54 -18.94 -3.26
C ALA A 33 -15.91 -19.44 -1.94
N CYS A 34 -14.58 -19.30 -1.80
CA CYS A 34 -13.86 -19.62 -0.57
C CYS A 34 -14.36 -18.79 0.63
N ALA A 35 -14.60 -17.50 0.43
CA ALA A 35 -15.13 -16.61 1.46
C ALA A 35 -16.55 -17.01 1.89
N SER A 36 -17.42 -17.41 0.96
CA SER A 36 -18.81 -17.78 1.25
C SER A 36 -18.95 -19.14 1.95
N GLY A 37 -18.10 -20.12 1.63
CA GLY A 37 -18.22 -21.49 2.16
C GLY A 37 -17.46 -21.75 3.46
N GLY A 38 -16.35 -21.05 3.70
CA GLY A 38 -15.47 -21.29 4.87
C GLY A 38 -15.17 -20.04 5.70
N GLY A 39 -15.84 -18.92 5.42
CA GLY A 39 -15.48 -17.61 5.94
C GLY A 39 -14.01 -17.26 5.62
N GLU A 40 -13.40 -16.44 6.46
CA GLU A 40 -12.00 -16.05 6.30
C GLU A 40 -11.03 -17.24 6.39
N ARG A 41 -11.41 -18.32 7.07
CA ARG A 41 -10.57 -19.52 7.23
C ARG A 41 -10.37 -20.28 5.92
N GLY A 42 -11.36 -20.21 5.02
CA GLY A 42 -11.31 -20.83 3.68
C GLY A 42 -10.49 -20.06 2.64
N LEU A 43 -10.07 -18.82 2.96
CA LEU A 43 -9.31 -17.98 2.02
C LEU A 43 -7.88 -18.51 1.81
N PRO A 44 -7.36 -18.39 0.57
CA PRO A 44 -5.97 -18.71 0.30
C PRO A 44 -5.04 -17.82 1.13
N VAL A 45 -3.83 -18.32 1.36
CA VAL A 45 -2.75 -17.57 2.02
C VAL A 45 -1.74 -17.00 1.03
N HIS A 46 -1.75 -17.49 -0.21
CA HIS A 46 -0.90 -16.97 -1.28
C HIS A 46 -1.49 -17.30 -2.64
N ILE A 47 -1.34 -16.38 -3.58
CA ILE A 47 -1.77 -16.51 -4.98
C ILE A 47 -0.62 -15.98 -5.84
N GLY A 48 -0.08 -16.84 -6.71
CA GLY A 48 1.07 -16.52 -7.55
C GLY A 48 2.34 -17.23 -7.11
N ALA A 49 3.49 -16.62 -7.35
CA ALA A 49 4.78 -17.25 -7.44
C ALA A 49 5.18 -18.03 -6.15
N PRO A 50 5.54 -19.33 -6.25
CA PRO A 50 5.84 -20.20 -5.11
C PRO A 50 7.08 -19.77 -4.31
N GLU A 51 8.05 -19.11 -4.96
CA GLU A 51 9.28 -18.62 -4.34
C GLU A 51 9.04 -17.58 -3.24
N LEU A 52 7.93 -16.84 -3.32
CA LEU A 52 7.50 -15.91 -2.26
C LEU A 52 7.06 -16.64 -0.97
N LEU A 53 6.80 -17.95 -1.03
CA LEU A 53 6.63 -18.84 0.13
C LEU A 53 7.88 -19.67 0.44
N GLY A 54 8.98 -19.42 -0.27
CA GLY A 54 10.21 -20.21 -0.18
C GLY A 54 10.14 -21.59 -0.83
N ILE A 55 9.14 -21.85 -1.68
CA ILE A 55 9.01 -23.12 -2.42
C ILE A 55 9.84 -23.00 -3.71
N ARG A 56 10.84 -23.86 -3.87
CA ARG A 56 11.81 -23.79 -4.99
C ARG A 56 11.38 -24.53 -6.25
N ASP A 57 10.65 -25.63 -6.10
CA ASP A 57 10.28 -26.52 -7.20
C ASP A 57 8.93 -27.18 -6.94
N LEU A 58 7.89 -26.78 -7.69
CA LEU A 58 6.54 -27.35 -7.57
C LEU A 58 6.46 -28.81 -8.04
N ALA A 59 7.43 -29.29 -8.83
CA ALA A 59 7.49 -30.69 -9.26
C ALA A 59 7.99 -31.64 -8.17
N LYS A 60 8.48 -31.12 -7.05
CA LYS A 60 9.00 -31.89 -5.91
C LYS A 60 8.32 -31.48 -4.61
N PRO A 61 7.03 -31.81 -4.40
CA PRO A 61 6.35 -31.48 -3.17
C PRO A 61 6.90 -32.30 -2.00
N ASP A 62 7.01 -31.69 -0.82
CA ASP A 62 7.40 -32.39 0.42
C ASP A 62 6.41 -33.50 0.79
N PHE A 63 5.13 -33.31 0.44
CA PHE A 63 4.03 -34.24 0.69
C PHE A 63 3.12 -34.39 -0.54
N GLY A 64 2.66 -35.61 -0.80
CA GLY A 64 1.73 -35.90 -1.89
C GLY A 64 2.40 -36.06 -3.25
N ALA A 65 1.59 -36.05 -4.31
CA ALA A 65 2.06 -36.21 -5.68
C ALA A 65 2.33 -34.84 -6.34
N PRO A 66 3.33 -34.75 -7.25
CA PRO A 66 3.55 -33.56 -8.07
C PRO A 66 2.30 -33.20 -8.88
N LEU A 67 2.06 -31.90 -9.07
CA LEU A 67 0.96 -31.40 -9.87
C LEU A 67 1.48 -30.42 -10.93
N ALA A 68 1.10 -30.65 -12.19
CA ALA A 68 1.45 -29.74 -13.28
C ALA A 68 0.67 -28.43 -13.16
N CYS A 69 1.37 -27.31 -13.37
CA CYS A 69 0.77 -25.98 -13.50
C CYS A 69 0.79 -25.58 -14.99
N PRO A 70 -0.30 -25.79 -15.75
CA PRO A 70 -0.30 -25.51 -17.18
C PRO A 70 -0.17 -24.00 -17.45
N PRO A 71 0.28 -23.60 -18.66
CA PRO A 71 0.29 -22.18 -19.05
C PRO A 71 -1.07 -21.52 -18.84
N GLY A 72 -1.08 -20.30 -18.28
CA GLY A 72 -2.30 -19.55 -17.94
C GLY A 72 -2.98 -19.96 -16.63
N ALA A 73 -2.49 -21.02 -15.95
CA ALA A 73 -2.88 -21.31 -14.58
C ALA A 73 -1.96 -20.61 -13.58
N VAL A 74 -2.55 -20.12 -12.50
CA VAL A 74 -1.89 -19.48 -11.38
C VAL A 74 -1.91 -20.45 -10.19
N PRO A 75 -0.76 -20.73 -9.56
CA PRO A 75 -0.73 -21.55 -8.36
C PRO A 75 -1.34 -20.79 -7.17
N VAL A 76 -2.28 -21.42 -6.48
CA VAL A 76 -2.98 -20.89 -5.31
C VAL A 76 -2.75 -21.80 -4.12
N PHE A 77 -2.46 -21.21 -2.96
CA PHE A 77 -2.02 -21.93 -1.76
C PHE A 77 -2.95 -21.70 -0.58
N TRP A 78 -3.31 -22.78 0.12
CA TRP A 78 -4.07 -22.76 1.37
C TRP A 78 -3.29 -23.41 2.50
N PRO A 79 -3.54 -23.04 3.78
CA PRO A 79 -3.00 -23.77 4.91
C PRO A 79 -3.37 -25.25 4.83
N SER A 80 -2.40 -26.12 5.06
CA SER A 80 -2.61 -27.56 5.14
C SER A 80 -2.61 -28.02 6.59
N TRP A 81 -3.49 -28.98 6.91
CA TRP A 81 -3.51 -29.66 8.20
C TRP A 81 -2.20 -30.40 8.50
N LEU A 82 -1.42 -30.72 7.46
CA LEU A 82 -0.08 -31.33 7.58
C LEU A 82 0.90 -30.45 8.38
N THR A 83 0.61 -29.16 8.55
CA THR A 83 1.36 -28.27 9.46
C THR A 83 1.44 -28.85 10.88
N CYS A 84 0.41 -29.57 11.32
CA CYS A 84 0.40 -30.23 12.63
C CYS A 84 1.43 -31.35 12.74
N LEU A 85 1.75 -32.05 11.64
CA LEU A 85 2.77 -33.11 11.65
C LEU A 85 4.15 -32.51 11.94
N ASP A 86 4.51 -31.45 11.21
CA ASP A 86 5.76 -30.72 11.45
C ASP A 86 5.81 -30.14 12.88
N ALA A 87 4.68 -29.62 13.38
CA ALA A 87 4.58 -29.14 14.75
C ALA A 87 4.87 -30.24 15.78
N VAL A 88 4.24 -31.41 15.64
CA VAL A 88 4.45 -32.54 16.56
C VAL A 88 5.89 -33.05 16.49
N SER A 89 6.48 -33.14 15.29
CA SER A 89 7.88 -33.51 15.13
C SER A 89 8.84 -32.55 15.83
N SER A 90 8.47 -31.27 15.95
CA SER A 90 9.30 -30.24 16.60
C SER A 90 9.31 -30.31 18.13
N CYS A 91 8.21 -30.75 18.77
CA CYS A 91 8.01 -30.56 20.20
C CYS A 91 8.74 -31.58 21.10
N LYS A 92 9.53 -32.50 20.52
CA LYS A 92 10.31 -33.55 21.23
C LYS A 92 9.49 -34.32 22.28
N THR A 93 8.19 -34.48 22.05
CA THR A 93 7.32 -35.29 22.92
C THR A 93 7.78 -36.74 22.94
N SER A 94 7.59 -37.43 24.08
CA SER A 94 7.94 -38.85 24.23
C SER A 94 7.04 -39.76 23.38
N LEU A 95 5.82 -39.31 23.05
CA LEU A 95 4.85 -40.05 22.27
C LEU A 95 3.84 -39.10 21.61
N ALA A 96 3.47 -39.38 20.36
CA ALA A 96 2.37 -38.74 19.67
C ALA A 96 1.74 -39.69 18.65
N PHE A 97 0.43 -39.54 18.43
CA PHE A 97 -0.32 -40.31 17.42
C PHE A 97 -0.89 -39.35 16.39
N THR A 98 -0.69 -39.66 15.11
CA THR A 98 -1.20 -38.85 13.99
C THR A 98 -1.68 -39.78 12.87
N SER A 99 -2.58 -39.31 12.01
CA SER A 99 -2.94 -40.04 10.80
C SER A 99 -1.86 -39.88 9.72
N THR A 100 -1.56 -40.95 8.99
CA THR A 100 -0.69 -40.87 7.81
C THR A 100 -1.31 -39.96 6.75
N PRO A 101 -0.52 -39.10 6.06
CA PRO A 101 -1.02 -38.32 4.93
C PRO A 101 -1.73 -39.22 3.90
N GLY A 102 -2.96 -38.86 3.52
CA GLY A 102 -3.82 -39.67 2.64
C GLY A 102 -4.73 -40.68 3.34
N CYS A 103 -4.53 -40.94 4.64
CA CYS A 103 -5.36 -41.83 5.46
C CYS A 103 -6.21 -41.02 6.45
N SER A 104 -7.08 -40.15 5.94
CA SER A 104 -7.95 -39.31 6.78
C SER A 104 -9.00 -40.13 7.52
N VAL A 105 -9.35 -39.69 8.74
CA VAL A 105 -10.47 -40.24 9.50
C VAL A 105 -11.77 -39.71 8.89
N LEU A 106 -12.55 -40.59 8.27
CA LEU A 106 -13.91 -40.28 7.83
C LEU A 106 -14.83 -40.20 9.05
N THR A 107 -15.68 -39.19 9.12
CA THR A 107 -16.66 -39.02 10.20
C THR A 107 -18.07 -38.97 9.62
N ASP A 108 -19.07 -39.36 10.41
CA ASP A 108 -20.48 -39.25 10.02
C ASP A 108 -21.03 -37.81 10.10
N LEU A 109 -20.19 -36.87 10.56
CA LEU A 109 -20.50 -35.45 10.46
C LEU A 109 -20.56 -35.11 8.97
N LYS A 110 -21.76 -34.81 8.48
CA LYS A 110 -21.90 -34.09 7.23
C LYS A 110 -21.15 -32.78 7.38
N ASP A 111 -20.52 -32.30 6.30
CA ASP A 111 -20.16 -30.90 6.22
C ASP A 111 -21.43 -30.14 6.61
N THR A 112 -21.42 -29.53 7.79
CA THR A 112 -22.45 -28.59 8.16
C THR A 112 -22.41 -27.59 7.04
N GLU A 113 -23.46 -27.52 6.21
CA GLU A 113 -23.70 -26.33 5.39
C GLU A 113 -23.44 -25.19 6.34
N ALA A 114 -22.33 -24.48 6.15
CA ALA A 114 -21.95 -23.42 7.06
C ALA A 114 -23.20 -22.57 7.15
N THR A 115 -23.89 -22.60 8.30
CA THR A 115 -25.15 -21.90 8.49
C THR A 115 -24.81 -20.51 8.04
N ALA A 116 -25.33 -20.11 6.87
CA ALA A 116 -24.91 -18.88 6.23
C ALA A 116 -25.16 -17.84 7.31
N SER A 117 -24.09 -17.37 7.94
CA SER A 117 -24.23 -16.35 8.96
C SER A 117 -24.98 -15.26 8.24
N HIS A 118 -26.09 -14.79 8.80
CA HIS A 118 -27.06 -13.90 8.16
C HIS A 118 -26.47 -12.55 7.67
N HIS A 119 -25.13 -12.41 7.70
CA HIS A 119 -24.37 -11.51 6.86
C HIS A 119 -23.30 -12.31 6.09
N PRO A 120 -23.47 -12.60 4.79
CA PRO A 120 -22.31 -12.88 3.94
C PRO A 120 -21.39 -11.67 4.05
N THR A 121 -20.11 -11.85 4.35
CA THR A 121 -19.14 -10.76 4.17
C THR A 121 -19.13 -10.46 2.68
N PRO A 122 -19.70 -9.34 2.19
CA PRO A 122 -19.80 -9.12 0.76
C PRO A 122 -18.37 -8.90 0.21
N GLY A 123 -18.03 -9.72 -0.79
CA GLY A 123 -16.90 -9.56 -1.71
C GLY A 123 -15.51 -9.61 -1.06
N THR A 124 -14.74 -10.67 -1.31
CA THR A 124 -13.27 -10.55 -1.30
C THR A 124 -12.84 -10.29 -2.73
N GLU A 125 -12.00 -9.27 -2.93
CA GLU A 125 -11.43 -8.94 -4.23
C GLU A 125 -9.99 -9.43 -4.31
N VAL A 126 -9.59 -9.85 -5.51
CA VAL A 126 -8.22 -10.28 -5.84
C VAL A 126 -7.64 -9.25 -6.79
N GLN A 127 -6.42 -8.81 -6.52
CA GLN A 127 -5.74 -7.78 -7.31
C GLN A 127 -4.33 -8.25 -7.67
N LEU A 128 -3.96 -8.07 -8.94
CA LEU A 128 -2.60 -8.31 -9.43
C LEU A 128 -1.70 -7.14 -9.04
N ILE A 129 -0.65 -7.43 -8.26
CA ILE A 129 0.29 -6.43 -7.74
C ILE A 129 1.72 -6.60 -8.29
N SER A 130 2.03 -7.71 -8.95
CA SER A 130 3.26 -7.86 -9.74
C SER A 130 3.10 -8.95 -10.78
N GLU A 131 3.68 -8.78 -11.97
CA GLU A 131 3.75 -9.83 -12.99
C GLU A 131 5.03 -10.67 -12.87
N ALA A 132 6.10 -10.10 -12.30
CA ALA A 132 7.41 -10.72 -12.21
C ALA A 132 8.10 -10.35 -10.87
N PRO A 133 8.06 -11.23 -9.86
CA PRO A 133 7.35 -12.51 -9.85
C PRO A 133 5.83 -12.31 -9.80
N LEU A 134 5.06 -13.23 -10.41
CA LEU A 134 3.60 -13.15 -10.43
C LEU A 134 3.06 -13.10 -8.99
N HIS A 135 2.39 -12.04 -8.60
CA HIS A 135 1.93 -11.86 -7.22
C HIS A 135 0.58 -11.16 -7.19
N TYR A 136 -0.38 -11.80 -6.50
CA TYR A 136 -1.68 -11.22 -6.23
C TYR A 136 -1.85 -10.96 -4.74
N SER A 137 -2.65 -9.95 -4.41
CA SER A 137 -3.14 -9.73 -3.05
C SER A 137 -4.67 -9.74 -3.01
N ILE A 138 -5.20 -9.82 -1.79
CA ILE A 138 -6.64 -9.84 -1.54
C ILE A 138 -7.01 -8.85 -0.45
N ALA A 139 -8.21 -8.28 -0.54
CA ALA A 139 -8.82 -7.44 0.48
C ALA A 139 -10.35 -7.57 0.44
N SER A 140 -11.03 -7.14 1.49
CA SER A 140 -12.50 -7.06 1.48
C SER A 140 -12.97 -5.97 0.50
N ALA A 141 -14.15 -6.16 -0.09
CA ALA A 141 -14.75 -5.21 -1.03
C ALA A 141 -15.03 -3.86 -0.37
N SER A 142 -15.31 -3.86 0.94
CA SER A 142 -15.42 -2.61 1.70
C SER A 142 -14.08 -1.86 1.73
N ALA A 143 -12.97 -2.56 2.00
CA ALA A 143 -11.65 -1.94 2.03
C ALA A 143 -11.23 -1.41 0.64
N THR A 144 -11.39 -2.21 -0.42
CA THR A 144 -11.10 -1.77 -1.79
C THR A 144 -11.97 -0.58 -2.20
N GLN A 145 -13.25 -0.57 -1.85
CA GLN A 145 -14.15 0.54 -2.15
C GLN A 145 -13.73 1.83 -1.43
N LYS A 146 -13.30 1.78 -0.18
CA LYS A 146 -12.78 2.97 0.52
C LYS A 146 -11.53 3.50 -0.16
N ILE A 147 -10.61 2.64 -0.57
CA ILE A 147 -9.38 3.06 -1.26
C ILE A 147 -9.71 3.71 -2.62
N ARG A 148 -10.66 3.14 -3.37
CA ARG A 148 -11.18 3.77 -4.61
C ARG A 148 -11.83 5.14 -4.35
N LYS A 149 -12.50 5.31 -3.20
CA LYS A 149 -13.01 6.64 -2.79
C LYS A 149 -11.87 7.61 -2.51
N LEU A 150 -10.78 7.18 -1.85
CA LEU A 150 -9.59 8.02 -1.65
C LEU A 150 -8.99 8.43 -3.01
N GLU A 151 -8.83 7.47 -3.93
CA GLU A 151 -8.31 7.71 -5.29
C GLU A 151 -9.17 8.75 -6.04
N ALA A 152 -10.49 8.61 -6.01
CA ALA A 152 -11.39 9.56 -6.64
C ALA A 152 -11.32 10.96 -6.02
N VAL A 153 -11.05 11.05 -4.70
CA VAL A 153 -10.96 12.32 -3.99
C VAL A 153 -9.65 13.05 -4.31
N ILE A 154 -8.52 12.35 -4.34
CA ILE A 154 -7.24 12.98 -4.70
C ILE A 154 -7.15 13.34 -6.18
N ALA A 155 -7.95 12.69 -7.04
CA ALA A 155 -8.02 12.97 -8.47
C ALA A 155 -8.72 14.30 -8.83
N THR A 156 -9.20 15.07 -7.85
CA THR A 156 -9.69 16.43 -8.11
C THR A 156 -8.56 17.31 -8.61
N ASP A 157 -8.81 18.11 -9.67
CA ASP A 157 -7.80 18.91 -10.36
C ASP A 157 -8.05 20.42 -10.18
N PRO A 158 -7.83 20.98 -8.97
CA PRO A 158 -8.01 22.41 -8.73
C PRO A 158 -7.07 23.27 -9.59
N GLY A 159 -5.89 22.76 -9.92
CA GLY A 159 -4.91 23.41 -10.80
C GLY A 159 -5.31 23.42 -12.27
N SER A 160 -6.38 22.70 -12.64
CA SER A 160 -6.86 22.55 -14.03
C SER A 160 -5.75 22.10 -15.00
N ARG A 161 -4.84 21.24 -14.53
CA ARG A 161 -3.68 20.74 -15.28
C ARG A 161 -4.07 19.76 -16.38
N GLY A 162 -5.25 19.14 -16.28
CA GLY A 162 -5.74 18.12 -17.21
C GLY A 162 -5.50 16.69 -16.75
N ILE A 163 -5.20 16.47 -15.46
CA ILE A 163 -4.80 15.16 -14.91
C ILE A 163 -5.84 14.07 -15.05
N ARG A 164 -7.12 14.44 -15.25
CA ARG A 164 -8.22 13.49 -15.51
C ARG A 164 -7.92 12.51 -16.64
N HIS A 165 -7.10 12.94 -17.61
CA HIS A 165 -6.70 12.11 -18.76
C HIS A 165 -5.58 11.13 -18.43
N LEU A 166 -4.91 11.31 -17.30
CA LEU A 166 -3.84 10.45 -16.79
C LEU A 166 -4.36 9.35 -15.87
N LEU A 167 -5.58 9.50 -15.34
CA LEU A 167 -6.18 8.57 -14.38
C LEU A 167 -6.27 7.15 -14.96
N GLN A 168 -5.67 6.20 -14.25
CA GLN A 168 -5.86 4.77 -14.45
C GLN A 168 -6.55 4.20 -13.21
N ALA A 169 -7.53 3.32 -13.41
CA ALA A 169 -8.32 2.78 -12.31
C ALA A 169 -7.47 1.88 -11.41
N ASP A 170 -7.72 1.96 -10.10
CA ASP A 170 -7.14 1.08 -9.07
C ASP A 170 -5.63 1.21 -8.89
N GLU A 171 -4.97 2.26 -9.38
CA GLU A 171 -3.53 2.46 -9.19
C GLU A 171 -3.18 2.69 -7.71
N LEU A 172 -3.96 3.49 -6.97
CA LEU A 172 -3.80 3.65 -5.52
C LEU A 172 -4.07 2.33 -4.78
N LEU A 173 -5.06 1.55 -5.24
CA LEU A 173 -5.37 0.25 -4.65
C LEU A 173 -4.21 -0.74 -4.84
N ARG A 174 -3.69 -0.86 -6.06
CA ARG A 174 -2.59 -1.77 -6.36
C ARG A 174 -1.28 -1.33 -5.73
N ALA A 175 -0.98 -0.03 -5.72
CA ALA A 175 0.18 0.55 -5.03
C ALA A 175 0.12 0.26 -3.52
N SER A 176 -1.01 0.54 -2.87
CA SER A 176 -1.16 0.30 -1.42
C SER A 176 -1.14 -1.19 -1.07
N LEU A 177 -1.69 -2.07 -1.90
CA LEU A 177 -1.57 -3.51 -1.75
C LEU A 177 -0.13 -3.99 -1.95
N ALA A 178 0.64 -3.48 -2.92
CA ALA A 178 2.05 -3.85 -3.06
C ALA A 178 2.87 -3.36 -1.85
N LEU A 179 2.66 -2.11 -1.44
CA LEU A 179 3.33 -1.49 -0.32
C LEU A 179 3.01 -2.17 1.02
N SER A 180 1.82 -2.74 1.19
CA SER A 180 1.46 -3.47 2.41
C SER A 180 2.28 -4.75 2.61
N HIS A 181 2.75 -5.39 1.53
CA HIS A 181 3.64 -6.56 1.58
C HIS A 181 5.11 -6.19 1.80
N ALA A 182 5.51 -4.95 1.48
CA ALA A 182 6.88 -4.48 1.63
C ALA A 182 7.31 -4.39 3.10
N ARG A 183 8.52 -4.83 3.44
CA ARG A 183 9.12 -4.70 4.78
C ARG A 183 10.05 -3.49 4.87
N SER A 184 10.73 -3.17 3.77
CA SER A 184 11.59 -2.00 3.62
C SER A 184 11.19 -1.17 2.41
N VAL A 185 11.12 0.15 2.60
CA VAL A 185 10.63 1.12 1.61
C VAL A 185 11.65 2.24 1.42
N LEU A 186 11.98 2.53 0.18
CA LEU A 186 12.77 3.69 -0.20
C LEU A 186 11.85 4.79 -0.72
N LEU A 187 11.79 5.91 -0.01
CA LEU A 187 11.01 7.09 -0.36
C LEU A 187 11.90 8.09 -1.09
N THR A 188 11.36 8.87 -2.01
CA THR A 188 12.04 10.01 -2.63
C THR A 188 11.06 11.12 -2.95
N THR A 189 11.52 12.35 -2.83
CA THR A 189 10.75 13.57 -3.10
C THR A 189 11.72 14.73 -3.35
N GLY A 190 11.21 15.80 -3.93
CA GLY A 190 11.99 17.01 -4.19
C GLY A 190 11.93 17.37 -5.67
N PHE A 191 11.30 18.50 -5.93
CA PHE A 191 11.19 19.12 -7.25
C PHE A 191 11.82 20.52 -7.21
N PRO A 192 12.96 20.75 -7.88
CA PRO A 192 13.66 22.03 -7.84
C PRO A 192 13.05 23.04 -8.85
N THR A 193 11.79 23.44 -8.63
CA THR A 193 11.04 24.32 -9.54
C THR A 193 11.59 25.74 -9.58
N HIS A 194 12.09 26.24 -8.44
CA HIS A 194 12.51 27.64 -8.26
C HIS A 194 14.03 27.80 -8.31
N PHE A 195 14.66 27.37 -9.40
CA PHE A 195 16.12 27.34 -9.62
C PHE A 195 16.90 28.67 -9.44
N ARG A 196 16.22 29.78 -9.16
CA ARG A 196 16.83 31.09 -8.82
C ARG A 196 16.83 31.41 -7.33
N HIS A 197 16.25 30.53 -6.52
CA HIS A 197 16.15 30.65 -5.06
C HIS A 197 16.90 29.48 -4.40
N GLU A 198 17.25 29.66 -3.13
CA GLU A 198 17.83 28.63 -2.27
C GLU A 198 16.96 28.53 -1.01
N PRO A 199 16.33 27.37 -0.72
CA PRO A 199 16.28 26.18 -1.57
C PRO A 199 15.42 26.38 -2.83
N PRO A 200 15.75 25.73 -3.97
CA PRO A 200 14.90 25.71 -5.17
C PRO A 200 13.75 24.69 -5.10
N GLU A 201 13.76 23.82 -4.09
CA GLU A 201 12.68 22.86 -3.81
C GLU A 201 11.33 23.56 -3.64
N GLU A 202 10.26 22.86 -4.02
CA GLU A 202 8.90 23.31 -3.79
C GLU A 202 8.22 22.64 -2.60
N THR A 203 7.06 23.18 -2.20
CA THR A 203 6.28 22.69 -1.06
C THR A 203 5.49 21.41 -1.34
N ASP A 204 5.30 21.03 -2.61
CA ASP A 204 4.67 19.76 -2.97
C ASP A 204 5.68 18.61 -2.96
N GLY A 205 5.29 17.46 -2.40
CA GLY A 205 6.13 16.28 -2.22
C GLY A 205 6.57 15.99 -0.78
N PRO A 206 7.33 16.88 -0.10
CA PRO A 206 7.88 16.59 1.22
C PRO A 206 6.80 16.26 2.27
N PRO A 207 5.70 17.03 2.40
CA PRO A 207 4.63 16.70 3.34
C PRO A 207 4.01 15.32 3.14
N GLY A 208 3.65 14.96 1.91
CA GLY A 208 3.09 13.65 1.55
C GLY A 208 4.06 12.51 1.85
N THR A 209 5.35 12.73 1.58
CA THR A 209 6.43 11.77 1.83
C THR A 209 6.61 11.51 3.32
N LEU A 210 6.65 12.56 4.15
CA LEU A 210 6.83 12.40 5.59
C LEU A 210 5.58 11.84 6.27
N ALA A 211 4.39 12.15 5.77
CA ALA A 211 3.15 11.50 6.24
C ALA A 211 3.15 9.99 5.96
N LEU A 212 3.56 9.58 4.75
CA LEU A 212 3.71 8.16 4.42
C LEU A 212 4.80 7.50 5.27
N ALA A 213 5.95 8.15 5.47
CA ALA A 213 7.02 7.66 6.34
C ALA A 213 6.54 7.45 7.79
N SER A 214 5.76 8.40 8.33
CA SER A 214 5.16 8.32 9.66
C SER A 214 4.28 7.07 9.80
N PHE A 215 3.45 6.80 8.78
CA PHE A 215 2.59 5.62 8.79
C PHE A 215 3.36 4.31 8.63
N LEU A 216 4.38 4.27 7.76
CA LEU A 216 5.27 3.11 7.62
C LEU A 216 5.98 2.77 8.93
N GLN A 217 6.44 3.77 9.69
CA GLN A 217 7.01 3.58 11.04
C GLN A 217 5.99 2.97 12.01
N ALA A 218 4.74 3.42 11.96
CA ALA A 218 3.67 2.88 12.81
C ALA A 218 3.32 1.42 12.47
N LEU A 219 3.57 0.99 11.23
CA LEU A 219 3.48 -0.41 10.80
C LEU A 219 4.73 -1.24 11.16
N GLY A 220 5.77 -0.62 11.74
CA GLY A 220 7.05 -1.28 12.01
C GLY A 220 7.86 -1.59 10.75
N LYS A 221 7.56 -0.94 9.63
CA LYS A 221 8.31 -1.10 8.36
C LYS A 221 9.52 -0.18 8.36
N ALA A 222 10.62 -0.65 7.76
CA ALA A 222 11.81 0.18 7.58
C ALA A 222 11.55 1.18 6.44
N ALA A 223 11.71 2.48 6.71
CA ALA A 223 11.60 3.53 5.71
C ALA A 223 12.90 4.32 5.65
N SER A 224 13.40 4.60 4.45
CA SER A 224 14.55 5.49 4.20
C SER A 224 14.18 6.49 3.13
N LEU A 225 14.74 7.70 3.19
CA LEU A 225 14.53 8.76 2.22
C LEU A 225 15.79 8.91 1.35
N VAL A 226 15.67 8.91 0.03
CA VAL A 226 16.75 9.29 -0.89
C VAL A 226 16.43 10.63 -1.54
N VAL A 227 17.38 11.56 -1.48
CA VAL A 227 17.27 12.92 -2.01
C VAL A 227 18.53 13.28 -2.79
N ASP A 228 18.42 14.35 -3.58
CA ASP A 228 19.58 14.96 -4.23
C ASP A 228 20.60 15.38 -3.18
N ARG A 229 21.89 15.17 -3.46
CA ARG A 229 23.01 15.56 -2.59
C ARG A 229 22.95 17.04 -2.23
N ARG A 230 22.54 17.89 -3.18
CA ARG A 230 22.36 19.34 -2.94
C ARG A 230 21.27 19.62 -1.90
N ALA A 231 20.20 18.83 -1.88
CA ALA A 231 19.06 18.99 -0.99
C ALA A 231 19.26 18.30 0.38
N LEU A 232 20.33 17.52 0.56
CA LEU A 232 20.56 16.73 1.78
C LEU A 232 20.45 17.58 3.06
N GLY A 233 21.07 18.76 3.08
CA GLY A 233 21.05 19.64 4.24
C GLY A 233 19.66 20.18 4.58
N LEU A 234 18.83 20.48 3.57
CA LEU A 234 17.44 20.87 3.77
C LEU A 234 16.65 19.71 4.37
N PHE A 235 16.67 18.54 3.74
CA PHE A 235 15.88 17.39 4.19
C PHE A 235 16.30 16.86 5.56
N GLN A 236 17.58 17.00 5.95
CA GLN A 236 18.02 16.72 7.31
C GLN A 236 17.29 17.59 8.33
N LYS A 237 17.18 18.90 8.09
CA LYS A 237 16.43 19.83 8.95
C LYS A 237 14.93 19.54 8.94
N LEU A 238 14.35 19.28 7.76
CA LEU A 238 12.94 18.93 7.62
C LEU A 238 12.58 17.69 8.45
N VAL A 239 13.38 16.62 8.36
CA VAL A 239 13.16 15.39 9.13
C VAL A 239 13.37 15.61 10.63
N GLU A 240 14.38 16.38 11.02
CA GLU A 240 14.65 16.71 12.42
C GLU A 240 13.48 17.47 13.05
N GLU A 241 13.04 18.57 12.43
CA GLU A 241 11.94 19.39 12.93
C GLU A 241 10.59 18.65 12.83
N ALA A 242 10.38 17.82 11.82
CA ALA A 242 9.18 16.98 11.73
C ALA A 242 9.06 16.02 12.92
N VAL A 243 10.18 15.55 13.49
CA VAL A 243 10.17 14.76 14.73
C VAL A 243 9.84 15.65 15.93
N GLU A 244 10.46 16.82 16.03
CA GLU A 244 10.21 17.78 17.12
C GLU A 244 8.75 18.24 17.19
N GLN A 245 8.11 18.43 16.03
CA GLN A 245 6.71 18.85 15.90
C GLN A 245 5.71 17.68 15.89
N GLY A 246 6.17 16.44 16.10
CA GLY A 246 5.30 15.26 16.18
C GLY A 246 4.65 14.83 14.86
N VAL A 247 5.15 15.29 13.71
CA VAL A 247 4.75 14.81 12.38
C VAL A 247 5.31 13.40 12.15
N LEU A 248 6.59 13.21 12.47
CA LEU A 248 7.27 11.91 12.51
C LEU A 248 7.46 11.44 13.96
N LYS A 249 7.38 10.13 14.19
CA LYS A 249 7.66 9.56 15.51
C LYS A 249 9.16 9.51 15.80
N THR A 250 9.95 9.14 14.80
CA THR A 250 11.41 9.01 14.88
C THR A 250 12.06 9.45 13.59
N ARG A 251 13.35 9.80 13.62
CA ARG A 251 14.10 10.14 12.40
C ARG A 251 14.14 8.93 11.45
N ILE A 252 14.05 9.19 10.15
CA ILE A 252 14.32 8.20 9.10
C ILE A 252 15.72 8.41 8.52
N PRO A 253 16.43 7.36 8.10
CA PRO A 253 17.69 7.50 7.38
C PRO A 253 17.52 8.32 6.10
N ILE A 254 18.42 9.27 5.86
CA ILE A 254 18.49 10.04 4.61
C ILE A 254 19.73 9.60 3.85
N LEU A 255 19.52 9.16 2.62
CA LEU A 255 20.51 8.63 1.69
C LEU A 255 20.68 9.59 0.52
N THR A 256 21.81 9.48 -0.17
CA THR A 256 22.04 10.15 -1.45
C THR A 256 22.53 9.13 -2.47
N TYR A 257 22.21 9.37 -3.74
CA TYR A 257 22.63 8.52 -4.85
C TYR A 257 23.16 9.39 -5.98
N THR A 258 24.34 9.06 -6.51
CA THR A 258 25.02 9.92 -7.52
C THR A 258 25.50 9.17 -8.76
N GLY A 259 25.13 7.89 -8.91
CA GLY A 259 25.39 7.14 -10.15
C GLY A 259 26.86 7.03 -10.56
N VAL A 260 27.79 6.96 -9.60
CA VAL A 260 29.25 7.08 -9.84
C VAL A 260 29.86 5.98 -10.71
N SER A 261 29.17 4.86 -10.92
CA SER A 261 29.66 3.73 -11.73
C SER A 261 28.53 2.97 -12.42
N PRO A 262 28.82 2.26 -13.53
CA PRO A 262 27.91 1.26 -14.06
C PRO A 262 27.60 0.21 -12.99
N GLY A 263 26.32 -0.04 -12.72
CA GLY A 263 25.88 -0.96 -11.66
C GLY A 263 25.69 -0.33 -10.28
N ALA A 264 26.02 0.96 -10.08
CA ALA A 264 25.82 1.64 -8.80
C ALA A 264 24.37 1.58 -8.31
N ALA A 265 23.38 1.63 -9.21
CA ALA A 265 21.97 1.50 -8.84
C ALA A 265 21.68 0.13 -8.21
N ARG A 266 22.26 -0.94 -8.76
CA ARG A 266 22.10 -2.30 -8.23
C ARG A 266 22.78 -2.46 -6.88
N GLU A 267 24.01 -1.97 -6.74
CA GLU A 267 24.71 -1.96 -5.45
C GLU A 267 23.96 -1.13 -4.40
N PHE A 268 23.30 -0.06 -4.81
CA PHE A 268 22.45 0.73 -3.93
C PHE A 268 21.20 -0.04 -3.49
N LEU A 269 20.56 -0.77 -4.41
CA LEU A 269 19.30 -1.47 -4.13
C LEU A 269 19.46 -2.86 -3.51
N CYS A 270 20.65 -3.46 -3.59
CA CYS A 270 20.90 -4.85 -3.19
C CYS A 270 22.11 -4.98 -2.26
N GLU A 271 22.04 -5.91 -1.30
CA GLU A 271 23.17 -6.23 -0.44
C GLU A 271 24.33 -6.78 -1.27
N ALA A 272 25.49 -6.11 -1.22
CA ALA A 272 26.66 -6.42 -2.05
C ALA A 272 26.36 -6.53 -3.56
N GLY A 273 25.29 -5.90 -4.04
CA GLY A 273 24.85 -5.96 -5.44
C GLY A 273 24.16 -7.27 -5.86
N ASP A 274 23.84 -8.18 -4.93
CA ASP A 274 23.14 -9.44 -5.26
C ASP A 274 21.62 -9.19 -5.47
N PRO A 275 21.09 -9.33 -6.70
CA PRO A 275 19.66 -9.12 -6.97
C PRO A 275 18.71 -10.07 -6.21
N LYS A 276 19.23 -11.13 -5.57
CA LYS A 276 18.43 -12.00 -4.70
C LYS A 276 18.26 -11.46 -3.27
N LEU A 277 19.03 -10.44 -2.90
CA LEU A 277 19.04 -9.83 -1.58
C LEU A 277 18.74 -8.32 -1.69
N PRO A 278 17.52 -7.94 -2.11
CA PRO A 278 17.14 -6.54 -2.17
C PRO A 278 17.12 -5.91 -0.78
N ARG A 279 17.68 -4.70 -0.66
CA ARG A 279 17.63 -3.86 0.54
C ARG A 279 16.26 -3.23 0.75
N PHE A 280 15.54 -3.00 -0.35
CA PHE A 280 14.21 -2.38 -0.38
C PHE A 280 13.25 -3.28 -1.16
N ASP A 281 12.06 -3.48 -0.62
CA ASP A 281 11.00 -4.25 -1.29
C ASP A 281 10.11 -3.32 -2.16
N HIS A 282 10.08 -2.01 -1.86
CA HIS A 282 9.28 -1.04 -2.60
C HIS A 282 9.92 0.36 -2.66
N LEU A 283 9.83 1.03 -3.80
CA LEU A 283 10.28 2.42 -4.01
C LEU A 283 9.05 3.32 -4.18
N VAL A 284 9.03 4.50 -3.55
CA VAL A 284 7.97 5.49 -3.74
C VAL A 284 8.59 6.85 -4.08
N ALA A 285 8.22 7.41 -5.23
CA ALA A 285 8.50 8.78 -5.61
C ALA A 285 7.24 9.64 -5.43
N ILE A 286 7.34 10.75 -4.70
CA ILE A 286 6.25 11.71 -4.54
C ILE A 286 6.77 13.09 -4.90
N GLU A 287 6.27 13.67 -5.99
CA GLU A 287 6.75 14.95 -6.52
C GLU A 287 8.27 15.00 -6.66
N ARG A 288 8.81 13.91 -7.22
CA ARG A 288 10.22 13.85 -7.59
C ARG A 288 10.31 14.06 -9.08
N THR A 289 11.11 15.03 -9.54
CA THR A 289 11.33 15.22 -10.99
C THR A 289 11.83 13.93 -11.66
N GLY A 290 11.25 13.61 -12.82
CA GLY A 290 11.61 12.46 -13.63
C GLY A 290 12.29 12.87 -14.93
N ARG A 291 13.24 12.04 -15.40
CA ARG A 291 13.93 12.30 -16.67
C ARG A 291 12.96 12.15 -17.85
N ALA A 292 13.01 13.08 -18.80
CA ALA A 292 12.31 13.03 -20.07
C ALA A 292 13.05 12.14 -21.09
N ALA A 293 12.46 11.96 -22.28
CA ALA A 293 12.97 11.07 -23.32
C ALA A 293 14.35 11.44 -23.88
N ASP A 294 14.76 12.70 -23.74
CA ASP A 294 16.08 13.19 -24.14
C ASP A 294 17.13 13.12 -23.01
N GLY A 295 16.75 12.55 -21.86
CA GLY A 295 17.60 12.42 -20.68
C GLY A 295 17.80 13.72 -19.90
N ASN A 296 17.01 14.77 -20.16
CA ASN A 296 16.94 15.97 -19.33
C ASN A 296 15.78 15.89 -18.32
N HIS A 297 15.76 16.81 -17.37
CA HIS A 297 14.66 17.00 -16.43
C HIS A 297 14.03 18.36 -16.68
N TYR A 298 12.70 18.43 -16.68
CA TYR A 298 11.96 19.65 -16.98
C TYR A 298 10.93 19.94 -15.90
N ASN A 299 10.78 21.20 -15.52
CA ASN A 299 9.58 21.66 -14.83
C ASN A 299 8.42 21.83 -15.82
N ALA A 300 7.19 22.07 -15.33
CA ALA A 300 5.99 22.24 -16.16
C ALA A 300 6.10 23.37 -17.21
N ARG A 301 7.00 24.34 -16.98
CA ARG A 301 7.28 25.47 -17.89
C ARG A 301 8.35 25.13 -18.94
N LYS A 302 8.72 23.85 -19.10
CA LYS A 302 9.74 23.36 -20.04
C LYS A 302 11.15 23.92 -19.77
N VAL A 303 11.42 24.38 -18.54
CA VAL A 303 12.76 24.80 -18.14
C VAL A 303 13.57 23.56 -17.77
N ASN A 304 14.75 23.41 -18.36
CA ASN A 304 15.67 22.33 -18.04
C ASN A 304 16.30 22.55 -16.65
N ILE A 305 16.10 21.58 -15.77
CA ILE A 305 16.58 21.55 -14.39
C ILE A 305 17.50 20.36 -14.10
N LYS A 306 18.01 19.67 -15.14
CA LYS A 306 18.89 18.49 -15.01
C LYS A 306 20.07 18.71 -14.07
N GLN A 307 20.67 19.89 -14.10
CA GLN A 307 21.79 20.27 -13.24
C GLN A 307 21.46 20.29 -11.73
N LEU A 308 20.18 20.25 -11.37
CA LEU A 308 19.69 20.25 -9.99
C LEU A 308 19.21 18.87 -9.55
N ALA A 309 19.19 17.88 -10.43
CA ALA A 309 18.68 16.55 -10.19
C ALA A 309 19.81 15.51 -10.28
N ASP A 310 20.06 14.82 -9.17
CA ASP A 310 20.85 13.59 -9.16
C ASP A 310 20.09 12.47 -9.88
N PRO A 311 20.78 11.45 -10.42
CA PRO A 311 20.20 10.40 -11.26
C PRO A 311 19.39 9.35 -10.46
N ILE A 312 18.55 9.78 -9.52
CA ILE A 312 17.68 8.90 -8.71
C ILE A 312 16.74 8.07 -9.60
N ASP A 313 16.39 8.57 -10.80
CA ASP A 313 15.68 7.82 -11.85
C ASP A 313 16.29 6.44 -12.16
N ASP A 314 17.62 6.33 -12.08
CA ASP A 314 18.33 5.07 -12.37
C ASP A 314 18.02 3.99 -11.33
N LEU A 315 17.64 4.36 -10.10
CA LEU A 315 17.16 3.41 -9.10
C LEU A 315 15.83 2.80 -9.51
N PHE A 316 14.91 3.59 -10.08
CA PHE A 316 13.61 3.08 -10.52
C PHE A 316 13.75 2.16 -11.74
N LEU A 317 14.65 2.49 -12.66
CA LEU A 317 14.94 1.65 -13.83
C LEU A 317 15.61 0.34 -13.45
N GLU A 318 16.53 0.36 -12.49
CA GLU A 318 17.18 -0.87 -12.02
C GLU A 318 16.21 -1.71 -11.18
N ALA A 319 15.32 -1.09 -10.40
CA ALA A 319 14.27 -1.80 -9.66
C ALA A 319 13.38 -2.67 -10.56
N GLN A 320 13.01 -2.18 -11.76
CA GLN A 320 12.25 -2.96 -12.75
C GLN A 320 12.95 -4.26 -13.19
N ARG A 321 14.27 -4.35 -13.00
CA ARG A 321 15.09 -5.51 -13.38
C ARG A 321 15.38 -6.44 -12.22
N ILE A 322 15.05 -6.06 -11.00
CA ILE A 322 15.31 -6.83 -9.78
C ILE A 322 13.99 -7.43 -9.29
N PRO A 323 13.79 -8.76 -9.44
CA PRO A 323 12.59 -9.41 -8.96
C PRO A 323 12.36 -9.15 -7.47
N GLY A 324 11.12 -8.80 -7.11
CA GLY A 324 10.73 -8.54 -5.72
C GLY A 324 10.87 -7.09 -5.28
N ILE A 325 11.43 -6.20 -6.11
CA ILE A 325 11.32 -4.75 -5.91
C ILE A 325 10.16 -4.23 -6.75
N SER A 326 9.25 -3.48 -6.13
CA SER A 326 8.16 -2.78 -6.82
C SER A 326 8.30 -1.26 -6.65
N SER A 327 7.58 -0.49 -7.47
CA SER A 327 7.73 0.96 -7.51
C SER A 327 6.41 1.69 -7.70
N THR A 328 6.25 2.81 -7.00
CA THR A 328 5.11 3.73 -7.13
C THR A 328 5.62 5.14 -7.42
N GLY A 329 5.07 5.78 -8.45
CA GLY A 329 5.19 7.22 -8.66
C GLY A 329 3.89 7.92 -8.28
N VAL A 330 4.00 9.05 -7.59
CA VAL A 330 2.91 9.97 -7.29
C VAL A 330 3.24 11.30 -7.94
N GLY A 331 2.33 11.80 -8.79
CA GLY A 331 2.54 13.01 -9.59
C GLY A 331 1.23 13.71 -9.93
N ASP A 332 1.34 14.98 -10.33
CA ASP A 332 0.23 15.84 -10.71
C ASP A 332 0.41 16.57 -12.06
N GLY A 333 1.58 16.43 -12.69
CA GLY A 333 1.97 17.10 -13.92
C GLY A 333 2.48 16.17 -15.02
N GLY A 334 2.85 14.93 -14.71
CA GLY A 334 3.34 13.94 -15.68
C GLY A 334 4.85 14.01 -15.99
N ASN A 335 5.57 14.97 -15.41
CA ASN A 335 7.02 15.14 -15.48
C ASN A 335 7.74 14.61 -14.22
N GLU A 336 7.00 13.94 -13.34
CA GLU A 336 7.48 13.30 -12.12
C GLU A 336 7.91 11.85 -12.38
N LEU A 337 8.85 11.38 -11.57
CA LEU A 337 9.38 10.04 -11.59
C LEU A 337 8.26 9.01 -11.36
N GLY A 338 8.14 8.08 -12.30
CA GLY A 338 7.10 7.06 -12.33
C GLY A 338 5.98 7.36 -13.34
N MET A 339 5.81 8.62 -13.75
CA MET A 339 4.79 9.02 -14.72
C MET A 339 5.06 8.53 -16.15
N GLY A 340 6.22 7.91 -16.41
CA GLY A 340 6.46 7.18 -17.66
C GLY A 340 5.38 6.12 -17.96
N LYS A 341 4.68 5.61 -16.94
CA LYS A 341 3.55 4.69 -17.08
C LYS A 341 2.36 5.32 -17.84
N VAL A 342 2.17 6.64 -17.72
CA VAL A 342 1.10 7.41 -18.36
C VAL A 342 1.63 8.37 -19.43
N LYS A 343 2.88 8.20 -19.87
CA LYS A 343 3.62 9.09 -20.77
C LYS A 343 2.81 9.55 -21.98
N GLU A 344 2.15 8.62 -22.68
CA GLU A 344 1.40 8.97 -23.90
C GLU A 344 0.18 9.85 -23.61
N ALA A 345 -0.46 9.66 -22.45
CA ALA A 345 -1.53 10.56 -22.01
C ALA A 345 -0.97 11.94 -21.64
N VAL A 346 0.18 12.01 -20.97
CA VAL A 346 0.87 13.26 -20.65
C VAL A 346 1.18 14.04 -21.93
N ARG A 347 1.81 13.40 -22.91
CA ARG A 347 2.16 14.01 -24.20
C ARG A 347 0.97 14.63 -24.93
N LYS A 348 -0.20 14.02 -24.79
CA LYS A 348 -1.41 14.42 -25.52
C LYS A 348 -2.24 15.47 -24.77
N HIS A 349 -2.25 15.43 -23.44
CA HIS A 349 -3.25 16.15 -22.64
C HIS A 349 -2.65 17.17 -21.67
N ILE A 350 -1.37 17.08 -21.35
CA ILE A 350 -0.70 18.03 -20.46
C ILE A 350 0.02 19.10 -21.28
N TRP A 351 -0.03 20.34 -20.80
CA TRP A 351 0.69 21.45 -21.40
C TRP A 351 2.20 21.20 -21.41
N ASN A 352 2.85 21.41 -22.57
CA ASN A 352 4.24 21.02 -22.85
C ASN A 352 4.56 19.53 -22.70
N GLY A 353 3.54 18.66 -22.61
CA GLY A 353 3.70 17.23 -22.38
C GLY A 353 4.57 16.52 -23.42
N ASP A 354 4.65 17.03 -24.64
CA ASP A 354 5.50 16.51 -25.71
C ASP A 354 7.00 16.55 -25.36
N VAL A 355 7.40 17.44 -24.45
CA VAL A 355 8.78 17.58 -23.97
C VAL A 355 8.95 17.17 -22.52
N ILE A 356 8.03 17.56 -21.64
CA ILE A 356 8.23 17.38 -20.19
C ILE A 356 7.90 15.96 -19.71
N ALA A 357 7.19 15.17 -20.50
CA ALA A 357 6.73 13.86 -20.06
C ALA A 357 7.89 12.98 -19.60
N CYS A 358 7.78 12.51 -18.36
CA CYS A 358 8.73 11.58 -17.78
C CYS A 358 8.78 10.29 -18.63
N ASP A 359 10.00 9.77 -18.83
CA ASP A 359 10.26 8.55 -19.58
C ASP A 359 10.34 7.32 -18.66
N VAL A 360 10.53 7.54 -17.35
CA VAL A 360 10.71 6.46 -16.38
C VAL A 360 9.38 6.07 -15.77
N ALA A 361 8.93 4.86 -16.10
CA ALA A 361 7.71 4.29 -15.55
C ALA A 361 7.96 3.69 -14.16
N ALA A 362 6.95 3.79 -13.30
CA ALA A 362 6.85 2.97 -12.10
C ALA A 362 5.84 1.83 -12.36
N ASP A 363 5.85 0.81 -11.50
CA ASP A 363 4.84 -0.26 -11.54
C ASP A 363 3.44 0.30 -11.29
N PHE A 364 3.34 1.34 -10.47
CA PHE A 364 2.11 2.08 -10.21
C PHE A 364 2.29 3.60 -10.38
N ALA A 365 1.32 4.27 -10.98
CA ALA A 365 1.26 5.72 -11.12
C ALA A 365 0.00 6.27 -10.46
N VAL A 366 0.14 6.76 -9.23
CA VAL A 366 -0.94 7.42 -8.49
C VAL A 366 -1.01 8.88 -8.93
N ILE A 367 -2.08 9.22 -9.63
CA ILE A 367 -2.32 10.58 -10.11
C ILE A 367 -3.14 11.34 -9.07
N ALA A 368 -2.65 12.50 -8.65
CA ALA A 368 -3.33 13.38 -7.70
C ALA A 368 -3.38 14.83 -8.23
N GLY A 369 -4.29 15.63 -7.72
CA GLY A 369 -4.33 17.08 -7.97
C GLY A 369 -3.18 17.86 -7.35
N VAL A 370 -2.59 17.29 -6.30
CA VAL A 370 -1.39 17.73 -5.58
C VAL A 370 -0.73 16.45 -5.07
N SER A 371 0.55 16.23 -5.31
CA SER A 371 1.25 14.98 -5.00
C SER A 371 1.26 14.65 -3.51
N ASN A 372 1.31 15.67 -2.64
CA ASN A 372 1.12 15.53 -1.20
C ASN A 372 -0.16 14.75 -0.84
N TRP A 373 -1.26 15.01 -1.56
CA TRP A 373 -2.53 14.31 -1.35
C TRP A 373 -2.43 12.83 -1.69
N GLY A 374 -1.68 12.48 -2.74
CA GLY A 374 -1.39 11.08 -3.07
C GLY A 374 -0.59 10.39 -1.97
N GLY A 375 0.40 11.07 -1.37
CA GLY A 375 1.12 10.59 -0.18
C GLY A 375 0.21 10.33 1.02
N TYR A 376 -0.73 11.25 1.31
CA TYR A 376 -1.73 11.09 2.37
C TYR A 376 -2.67 9.92 2.08
N ALA A 377 -3.13 9.79 0.83
CA ALA A 377 -4.01 8.71 0.42
C ALA A 377 -3.32 7.34 0.51
N LEU A 378 -2.01 7.24 0.23
CA LEU A 378 -1.25 6.01 0.46
C LEU A 378 -1.20 5.64 1.96
N ALA A 379 -0.95 6.61 2.85
CA ALA A 379 -0.98 6.38 4.29
C ALA A 379 -2.37 5.93 4.78
N CYS A 380 -3.43 6.60 4.32
CA CYS A 380 -4.83 6.24 4.57
C CYS A 380 -5.20 4.84 4.04
N ALA A 381 -4.75 4.50 2.82
CA ALA A 381 -5.00 3.19 2.22
C ALA A 381 -4.31 2.06 3.01
N LEU A 382 -3.07 2.28 3.47
CA LEU A 382 -2.38 1.34 4.36
C LEU A 382 -3.13 1.15 5.68
N HIS A 383 -3.71 2.21 6.25
CA HIS A 383 -4.59 2.08 7.42
C HIS A 383 -5.80 1.20 7.12
N ILE A 384 -6.52 1.46 6.03
CA ILE A 384 -7.70 0.68 5.64
C ILE A 384 -7.35 -0.80 5.45
N LEU A 385 -6.25 -1.11 4.74
CA LEU A 385 -5.79 -2.47 4.52
C LEU A 385 -5.40 -3.18 5.82
N ASN A 386 -4.83 -2.44 6.75
CA ASN A 386 -4.42 -2.97 8.05
C ASN A 386 -5.56 -3.00 9.09
N SER A 387 -6.69 -2.38 8.77
CA SER A 387 -7.97 -2.58 9.48
C SER A 387 -8.85 -3.64 8.82
N CYS A 388 -8.44 -4.17 7.66
CA CYS A 388 -9.13 -5.23 6.92
C CYS A 388 -8.63 -6.61 7.36
N GLU A 389 -9.46 -7.38 8.07
CA GLU A 389 -9.07 -8.71 8.58
C GLU A 389 -8.74 -9.69 7.45
N VAL A 390 -9.50 -9.67 6.35
CA VAL A 390 -9.20 -10.45 5.14
C VAL A 390 -7.76 -10.22 4.66
N HIS A 391 -7.36 -8.95 4.54
CA HIS A 391 -6.03 -8.58 4.08
C HIS A 391 -4.95 -8.90 5.12
N ARG A 392 -5.20 -8.60 6.40
CA ARG A 392 -4.27 -8.93 7.49
C ARG A 392 -4.01 -10.42 7.61
N ARG A 393 -5.06 -11.23 7.50
CA ARG A 393 -4.94 -12.69 7.43
C ARG A 393 -4.10 -13.14 6.24
N TYR A 394 -4.28 -12.51 5.08
CA TYR A 394 -3.48 -12.80 3.90
C TYR A 394 -2.00 -12.45 4.10
N LEU A 395 -1.68 -11.25 4.63
CA LEU A 395 -0.31 -10.81 4.89
C LEU A 395 0.43 -11.74 5.87
N ARG A 396 -0.23 -12.14 6.96
CA ARG A 396 0.34 -13.09 7.93
C ARG A 396 0.35 -14.54 7.46
N LYS A 397 -0.09 -14.81 6.22
CA LYS A 397 -0.23 -16.17 5.67
C LYS A 397 -1.06 -17.09 6.59
N ALA A 398 -2.11 -16.54 7.20
CA ALA A 398 -2.92 -17.17 8.25
C ALA A 398 -2.16 -17.70 9.49
N ALA A 399 -0.88 -17.36 9.65
CA ALA A 399 -0.10 -17.69 10.83
C ALA A 399 -0.33 -16.67 11.96
N GLY A 400 -0.18 -17.13 13.21
CA GLY A 400 -0.31 -16.29 14.41
C GLY A 400 -1.74 -16.13 14.93
N ARG A 401 -1.88 -15.45 16.09
CA ARG A 401 -3.17 -15.27 16.76
C ARG A 401 -4.02 -14.23 16.03
N SER A 402 -5.32 -14.52 15.87
CA SER A 402 -6.31 -13.52 15.46
C SER A 402 -6.65 -12.59 16.62
N GLY A 403 -6.71 -11.27 16.37
CA GLY A 403 -7.44 -10.35 17.23
C GLY A 403 -6.85 -9.90 18.58
N ALA A 404 -5.53 -9.86 18.81
CA ALA A 404 -5.02 -9.24 20.04
C ALA A 404 -3.69 -8.52 19.84
N ALA A 405 -3.67 -7.20 20.10
CA ALA A 405 -2.50 -6.32 20.26
C ALA A 405 -1.90 -5.62 19.03
N ILE A 406 -2.69 -5.28 18.01
CA ILE A 406 -2.24 -4.29 17.01
C ILE A 406 -3.33 -3.27 16.68
N ASP A 407 -3.83 -2.60 17.71
CA ASP A 407 -4.44 -1.27 17.59
C ASP A 407 -3.43 -0.25 18.16
N GLN A 408 -2.18 -0.35 17.68
CA GLN A 408 -1.00 0.36 18.21
C GLN A 408 -0.95 1.82 17.74
N GLY A 409 -2.03 2.58 17.94
CA GLY A 409 -2.06 4.00 17.64
C GLY A 409 -1.82 4.32 16.16
N TRP A 410 -2.15 3.42 15.22
CA TRP A 410 -2.06 3.71 13.79
C TRP A 410 -2.87 4.95 13.41
N SER A 411 -4.01 5.16 14.07
CA SER A 411 -4.81 6.37 13.90
C SER A 411 -4.05 7.64 14.28
N GLN A 412 -3.11 7.59 15.23
CA GLN A 412 -2.23 8.72 15.56
C GLN A 412 -1.17 8.97 14.48
N ALA A 413 -0.85 7.96 13.67
CA ALA A 413 0.11 8.07 12.58
C ALA A 413 -0.51 8.54 11.26
N LEU A 414 -1.85 8.55 11.15
CA LEU A 414 -2.55 9.12 10.00
C LEU A 414 -2.15 10.59 9.76
N PRO A 415 -2.27 11.08 8.52
CA PRO A 415 -2.22 12.52 8.26
C PRO A 415 -3.30 13.23 9.07
N SER A 416 -3.05 14.47 9.47
CA SER A 416 -4.01 15.31 10.18
C SER A 416 -3.80 16.77 9.81
N VAL A 417 -4.82 17.60 9.97
CA VAL A 417 -4.74 19.04 9.68
C VAL A 417 -3.60 19.69 10.48
N ILE A 418 -3.42 19.29 11.74
CA ILE A 418 -2.36 19.80 12.62
C ILE A 418 -0.98 19.38 12.11
N LYS A 419 -0.79 18.12 11.69
CA LYS A 419 0.49 17.67 11.15
C LYS A 419 0.82 18.38 9.84
N GLU A 420 -0.17 18.61 9.00
CA GLU A 420 -0.01 19.37 7.76
C GLU A 420 0.39 20.82 8.04
N GLU A 421 -0.30 21.48 8.97
CA GLU A 421 0.02 22.84 9.41
C GLU A 421 1.46 22.94 9.92
N ASN A 422 1.85 22.01 10.81
CA ASN A 422 3.21 21.96 11.35
C ASN A 422 4.24 21.74 10.24
N MET A 423 3.96 20.86 9.29
CA MET A 423 4.88 20.56 8.20
C MET A 423 5.05 21.75 7.24
N LEU A 424 3.96 22.40 6.86
CA LEU A 424 4.02 23.61 6.03
C LEU A 424 4.73 24.76 6.76
N ALA A 425 4.51 24.90 8.07
CA ALA A 425 5.23 25.90 8.87
C ALA A 425 6.75 25.65 8.91
N ILE A 426 7.19 24.38 8.94
CA ILE A 426 8.60 24.01 8.80
C ILE A 426 9.11 24.42 7.41
N LEU A 427 8.39 24.10 6.33
CA LEU A 427 8.78 24.46 4.97
C LEU A 427 8.91 25.98 4.78
N VAL A 428 7.95 26.75 5.32
CA VAL A 428 7.99 28.22 5.34
C VAL A 428 9.23 28.75 6.07
N ARG A 429 9.58 28.16 7.22
CA ARG A 429 10.78 28.53 7.99
C ARG A 429 12.08 28.32 7.23
N HIS A 430 12.12 27.29 6.38
CA HIS A 430 13.27 27.00 5.50
C HIS A 430 13.14 27.63 4.10
N GLU A 431 12.24 28.61 3.95
CA GLU A 431 12.05 29.39 2.72
C GLU A 431 11.71 28.54 1.47
N VAL A 432 11.15 27.35 1.67
CA VAL A 432 10.61 26.50 0.59
C VAL A 432 9.35 27.15 0.03
N ARG A 433 9.21 27.14 -1.30
CA ARG A 433 8.22 27.95 -2.03
C ARG A 433 7.15 27.10 -2.69
N SER A 434 5.96 27.64 -2.86
CA SER A 434 4.95 26.98 -3.70
C SER A 434 5.41 26.87 -5.15
N GLY A 435 5.32 25.68 -5.75
CA GLY A 435 5.74 25.41 -7.13
C GLY A 435 5.11 26.32 -8.18
N VAL A 436 3.84 26.69 -7.99
CA VAL A 436 3.09 27.54 -8.92
C VAL A 436 3.40 29.02 -8.73
N THR A 437 3.26 29.56 -7.52
CA THR A 437 3.34 31.01 -7.25
C THR A 437 4.75 31.51 -6.98
N GLY A 438 5.65 30.66 -6.47
CA GLY A 438 6.96 31.05 -5.94
C GLY A 438 6.93 31.75 -4.58
N ASN A 439 5.76 31.83 -3.93
CA ASN A 439 5.62 32.46 -2.62
C ASN A 439 6.14 31.54 -1.52
N VAL A 440 6.75 32.14 -0.48
CA VAL A 440 6.96 31.48 0.81
C VAL A 440 5.72 31.76 1.65
N GLY A 441 4.92 30.72 1.90
CA GLY A 441 3.67 30.85 2.62
C GLY A 441 3.02 29.51 2.89
N MET A 442 1.92 29.54 3.65
CA MET A 442 1.11 28.37 3.97
C MET A 442 0.27 27.96 2.75
N GLU A 443 0.94 27.51 1.68
CA GLU A 443 0.34 27.08 0.42
C GLU A 443 1.19 26.03 -0.30
N VAL A 444 0.51 25.20 -1.10
CA VAL A 444 1.12 24.23 -2.01
C VAL A 444 0.47 24.44 -3.37
N ASP A 445 1.27 24.55 -4.44
CA ASP A 445 0.77 24.79 -5.80
C ASP A 445 -0.20 25.96 -5.98
N GLY A 446 0.00 27.04 -5.23
CA GLY A 446 -0.85 28.23 -5.26
C GLY A 446 -2.21 28.02 -4.61
N LEU A 447 -2.41 26.89 -3.93
CA LEU A 447 -3.61 26.58 -3.17
C LEU A 447 -3.35 26.82 -1.69
N PRO A 448 -4.23 27.56 -0.99
CA PRO A 448 -4.02 27.91 0.41
C PRO A 448 -4.19 26.70 1.32
N PHE A 449 -3.38 26.63 2.38
CA PHE A 449 -3.52 25.61 3.41
C PHE A 449 -4.95 25.61 4.01
N HIS A 450 -5.38 26.77 4.51
CA HIS A 450 -6.71 26.95 5.05
C HIS A 450 -7.74 26.92 3.91
N GLY A 451 -8.74 26.05 4.04
CA GLY A 451 -9.83 25.94 3.07
C GLY A 451 -9.55 25.03 1.87
N THR A 452 -8.30 24.58 1.65
CA THR A 452 -8.00 23.60 0.59
C THR A 452 -7.26 22.39 1.14
N HIS A 453 -5.98 22.50 1.52
CA HIS A 453 -5.20 21.34 1.99
C HIS A 453 -5.76 20.77 3.31
N ALA A 454 -6.14 21.64 4.25
CA ALA A 454 -6.77 21.22 5.51
C ALA A 454 -8.06 20.41 5.28
N GLN A 455 -8.91 20.85 4.35
CA GLN A 455 -10.16 20.15 4.01
C GLN A 455 -9.89 18.82 3.31
N MET A 456 -8.90 18.79 2.41
CA MET A 456 -8.49 17.55 1.74
C MET A 456 -8.00 16.51 2.75
N VAL A 457 -7.09 16.89 3.65
CA VAL A 457 -6.58 15.99 4.70
C VAL A 457 -7.73 15.47 5.56
N GLN A 458 -8.64 16.34 6.01
CA GLN A 458 -9.80 15.93 6.80
C GLN A 458 -10.67 14.93 6.04
N LYS A 459 -10.98 15.20 4.77
CA LYS A 459 -11.80 14.33 3.92
C LYS A 459 -11.18 12.94 3.72
N LEU A 460 -9.86 12.85 3.52
CA LEU A 460 -9.16 11.57 3.40
C LEU A 460 -9.24 10.77 4.71
N VAL A 461 -9.06 11.43 5.86
CA VAL A 461 -9.18 10.81 7.18
C VAL A 461 -10.62 10.35 7.46
N ASP A 462 -11.63 11.15 7.11
CA ASP A 462 -13.03 10.80 7.32
C ASP A 462 -13.44 9.56 6.52
N ILE A 463 -12.97 9.45 5.27
CA ILE A 463 -13.16 8.26 4.43
C ILE A 463 -12.44 7.04 5.04
N THR A 464 -11.27 7.26 5.62
CA THR A 464 -10.45 6.20 6.23
C THR A 464 -11.13 5.60 7.46
N LEU A 465 -11.65 6.46 8.33
CA LEU A 465 -12.21 6.09 9.63
C LEU A 465 -13.73 5.82 9.62
N ASP A 466 -14.41 5.95 8.47
CA ASP A 466 -15.87 5.89 8.35
C ASP A 466 -16.61 6.86 9.31
N ALA A 467 -16.08 8.07 9.48
CA ALA A 467 -16.69 9.08 10.37
C ALA A 467 -18.12 9.50 9.95
N HIS A 468 -18.55 9.15 8.74
CA HIS A 468 -19.92 9.27 8.25
C HIS A 468 -20.58 7.89 8.09
N ARG A 469 -20.81 7.17 9.20
CA ARG A 469 -22.00 6.32 9.25
C ARG A 469 -23.21 7.24 9.20
N GLU A 470 -24.04 7.06 8.16
CA GLU A 470 -25.44 7.44 8.22
C GLU A 470 -26.00 7.01 9.58
N LEU A 471 -26.60 7.96 10.31
CA LEU A 471 -27.49 7.63 11.42
C LEU A 471 -28.52 6.65 10.85
N GLY A 472 -28.40 5.37 11.20
CA GLY A 472 -29.43 4.39 10.90
C GLY A 472 -30.75 4.84 11.54
N PRO A 473 -31.90 4.51 10.96
CA PRO A 473 -33.20 4.93 11.48
C PRO A 473 -33.57 4.14 12.74
N GLU A 474 -32.85 4.33 13.83
CA GLU A 474 -33.16 3.80 15.17
C GLU A 474 -32.89 4.85 16.26
N GLU A 475 -33.48 6.03 16.10
CA GLU A 475 -34.00 6.79 17.25
C GLU A 475 -35.42 7.26 16.92
N ARG A 476 -36.34 6.29 16.77
CA ARG A 476 -37.74 6.59 17.08
C ARG A 476 -37.84 6.68 18.60
N VAL A 477 -38.11 7.88 19.06
CA VAL A 477 -38.63 8.22 20.38
C VAL A 477 -39.58 7.11 20.88
N PRO A 478 -39.37 6.55 22.08
CA PRO A 478 -40.30 5.55 22.61
C PRO A 478 -41.68 6.20 22.83
N GLU A 479 -42.73 5.60 22.26
CA GLU A 479 -44.11 5.97 22.56
C GLU A 479 -44.35 5.86 24.09
N PRO A 480 -45.09 6.81 24.70
CA PRO A 480 -45.39 6.75 26.11
C PRO A 480 -46.32 5.55 26.43
N PRO A 481 -46.18 4.93 27.62
CA PRO A 481 -46.93 3.73 27.97
C PRO A 481 -48.44 4.01 28.05
N ARG A 482 -49.25 3.13 27.44
CA ARG A 482 -50.71 3.18 27.52
C ARG A 482 -51.18 2.91 28.96
N PRO A 483 -52.23 3.58 29.44
CA PRO A 483 -52.77 3.36 30.78
C PRO A 483 -53.45 1.99 30.90
N PRO A 484 -53.49 1.40 32.11
CA PRO A 484 -54.05 0.07 32.33
C PRO A 484 -55.56 0.05 32.11
N GLY A 485 -56.02 -0.82 31.19
CA GLY A 485 -57.42 -1.00 30.86
C GLY A 485 -58.22 -1.71 31.95
N MET A 486 -59.32 -1.11 32.35
CA MET A 486 -60.39 -1.72 33.14
C MET A 486 -61.00 -2.91 32.40
N LEU A 487 -61.14 -4.02 33.14
CA LEU A 487 -61.98 -5.16 32.83
C LEU A 487 -63.40 -4.72 32.44
N THR A 488 -63.87 -5.14 31.28
CA THR A 488 -65.30 -5.40 31.08
C THR A 488 -65.48 -6.74 30.37
N ASN A 489 -66.14 -7.65 31.08
CA ASN A 489 -66.75 -8.86 30.54
C ASN A 489 -67.67 -8.52 29.36
N LYS A 490 -67.62 -9.31 28.29
CA LYS A 490 -68.83 -9.84 27.66
C LYS A 490 -68.52 -11.03 26.76
N LEU A 491 -69.08 -12.16 27.18
CA LEU A 491 -69.25 -13.41 26.45
C LEU A 491 -70.10 -13.20 25.18
N ARG A 492 -69.59 -13.70 24.05
CA ARG A 492 -70.23 -14.58 23.03
C ARG A 492 -71.56 -14.13 22.38
N PRO A 493 -72.02 -14.76 21.27
CA PRO A 493 -71.58 -16.01 20.63
C PRO A 493 -70.47 -15.87 19.59
#